data_AF-A0A8J6Y0T7-F1
#
_entry.id   AF-A0A8J6Y0T7-F1
#
_cell.length_a   1.000
_cell.length_b   1.000
_cell.length_c   1.000
_cell.angle_alpha   90.00
_cell.angle_beta   90.00
_cell.angle_gamma   90.00
#
_symmetry.space_group_name_H-M   'P 1'
#
loop_
_entity.id
_entity.type
_entity.pdbx_description
1 polymer ?
#
loop_
_entity_poly.entity_id
_entity_poly.type
_entity_poly.pdbx_seq_one_letter_code
_entity_poly.pdbx_strand_id
1 'polypeptide(L)'
;MRFAYVATKAGVFVIAAIATWPLARVIGPNAWIGLGVFGLVLTVLTVSVLSAGSTTVTKEAEDEDEPDPTQPFKIEVEDSIDLHSFPPRDVPDVVDAYLEEAVEKGFSEVRLIHGRGIGVQRDRVQNLLARHSLVSGFHDAPPDRGGWGATVAYLKPRPTNSHE
;
A
#
# COMPACT_ATOMS: atom_id res chain seq x y z
N MET A 1 24.55 -16.93 2.83
CA MET A 1 24.53 -15.44 2.90
C MET A 1 24.68 -14.88 4.32
N ARG A 2 24.11 -15.50 5.38
CA ARG A 2 24.16 -14.99 6.76
C ARG A 2 25.54 -15.05 7.45
N PHE A 3 26.38 -16.04 7.13
CA PHE A 3 27.75 -16.15 7.69
C PHE A 3 28.73 -15.10 7.14
N ALA A 4 28.57 -14.70 5.88
CA ALA A 4 29.44 -13.69 5.26
C ALA A 4 29.30 -12.32 5.94
N TYR A 5 28.06 -11.92 6.30
CA TYR A 5 27.78 -10.64 6.95
C TYR A 5 28.38 -10.53 8.37
N VAL A 6 28.34 -11.63 9.14
CA VAL A 6 28.94 -11.68 10.48
C VAL A 6 30.46 -11.62 10.42
N ALA A 7 31.08 -12.31 9.45
CA ALA A 7 32.53 -12.31 9.26
C ALA A 7 33.07 -10.93 8.82
N THR A 8 32.38 -10.24 7.90
CA THR A 8 32.78 -8.90 7.45
C THR A 8 32.74 -7.88 8.59
N LYS A 9 31.73 -7.95 9.47
CA LYS A 9 31.58 -7.00 10.58
C LYS A 9 32.66 -7.20 11.65
N ALA A 10 33.01 -8.44 12.00
CA ALA A 10 34.09 -8.74 12.95
C ALA A 10 35.47 -8.27 12.43
N GLY A 11 35.74 -8.45 11.13
CA GLY A 11 37.00 -8.01 10.51
C GLY A 11 37.21 -6.49 10.58
N VAL A 12 36.16 -5.69 10.39
CA VAL A 12 36.23 -4.22 10.47
C VAL A 12 36.59 -3.74 11.88
N PHE A 13 36.07 -4.39 12.92
CA PHE A 13 36.40 -4.03 14.31
C PHE A 13 37.85 -4.37 14.68
N VAL A 14 38.39 -5.49 14.19
CA VAL A 14 39.81 -5.85 14.42
C VAL A 14 40.73 -4.84 13.74
N ILE A 15 40.43 -4.43 12.51
CA ILE A 15 41.22 -3.43 11.78
C ILE A 15 41.15 -2.06 12.47
N ALA A 16 39.96 -1.63 12.91
CA ALA A 16 39.79 -0.37 13.63
C ALA A 16 40.54 -0.36 14.97
N ALA A 17 40.53 -1.47 15.71
CA ALA A 17 41.27 -1.61 16.97
C ALA A 17 42.79 -1.52 16.77
N ILE A 18 43.33 -2.18 15.72
CA ILE A 18 44.76 -2.10 15.39
C ILE A 18 45.15 -0.69 14.93
N ALA A 19 44.34 -0.07 14.06
CA ALA A 19 44.61 1.26 13.52
C ALA A 19 44.61 2.37 14.58
N THR A 20 43.77 2.23 15.61
CA THR A 20 43.65 3.19 16.72
C THR A 20 44.57 2.90 17.91
N TRP A 21 45.23 1.72 17.94
CA TRP A 21 46.15 1.29 19.00
C TRP A 21 47.28 2.32 19.30
N PRO A 22 47.95 2.93 18.30
CA PRO A 22 49.02 3.89 18.56
C PRO A 22 48.51 5.18 19.22
N LEU A 23 47.29 5.60 18.86
CA LEU A 23 46.65 6.80 19.38
C LEU A 23 46.21 6.61 20.85
N ALA A 24 45.81 5.40 21.21
CA ALA A 24 45.39 5.07 22.57
C ALA A 24 46.56 5.03 23.58
N ARG A 25 47.81 4.85 23.12
CA ARG A 25 49.01 4.99 23.97
C ARG A 25 49.22 6.39 24.52
N VAL A 26 48.67 7.41 23.87
CA VAL A 26 48.80 8.84 24.28
C VAL A 26 47.71 9.28 25.26
N ILE A 27 46.53 8.64 25.21
CA ILE A 27 45.32 9.08 25.93
C ILE A 27 45.08 8.28 27.23
N GLY A 28 45.78 7.15 27.41
CA GLY A 28 45.76 6.34 28.63
C GLY A 28 44.71 5.22 28.62
N PRO A 29 44.82 4.25 29.56
CA PRO A 29 44.09 2.97 29.51
C PRO A 29 42.56 3.10 29.54
N ASN A 30 42.04 4.20 30.10
CA ASN A 30 40.62 4.43 30.27
C ASN A 30 39.88 4.69 28.94
N ALA A 31 40.60 5.04 27.87
CA ALA A 31 40.02 5.20 26.53
C ALA A 31 39.45 3.88 25.95
N TRP A 32 39.88 2.73 26.47
CA TRP A 32 39.48 1.41 25.99
C TRP A 32 38.15 0.95 26.60
N ILE A 33 37.76 1.54 27.74
CA ILE A 33 36.52 1.19 28.45
C ILE A 33 35.31 1.60 27.59
N GLY A 34 35.35 2.77 26.96
CA GLY A 34 34.28 3.23 26.07
C GLY A 34 34.12 2.37 24.82
N LEU A 35 35.23 1.94 24.20
CA LEU A 35 35.20 1.09 23.00
C LEU A 35 34.71 -0.33 23.33
N GLY A 36 35.14 -0.89 24.46
CA GLY A 36 34.67 -2.19 24.95
C GLY A 36 33.17 -2.19 25.25
N VAL A 37 32.68 -1.16 25.94
CA VAL A 37 31.24 -1.01 26.23
C VAL A 37 30.45 -0.79 24.93
N PHE A 38 30.94 0.04 24.01
CA PHE A 38 30.30 0.28 22.73
C PHE A 38 30.20 -1.00 21.88
N GLY A 39 31.28 -1.79 21.81
CA GLY A 39 31.27 -3.09 21.11
C GLY A 39 30.31 -4.11 21.74
N LEU A 40 30.23 -4.17 23.07
CA LEU A 40 29.30 -5.05 23.78
C LEU A 40 27.84 -4.65 23.53
N VAL A 41 27.52 -3.35 23.62
CA VAL A 41 26.19 -2.82 23.31
C VAL A 41 25.78 -3.18 21.88
N LEU A 42 26.67 -3.00 20.90
CA LEU A 42 26.37 -3.27 19.49
C LEU A 42 26.18 -4.77 19.21
N THR A 43 26.90 -5.62 19.94
CA THR A 43 26.74 -7.08 19.88
C THR A 43 25.40 -7.51 20.47
N VAL A 44 25.05 -7.01 21.66
CA VAL A 44 23.76 -7.28 22.30
C VAL A 44 22.61 -6.80 21.40
N LEU A 45 22.71 -5.60 20.82
CA LEU A 45 21.70 -5.06 19.91
C LEU A 45 21.52 -5.93 18.67
N THR A 46 22.61 -6.47 18.12
CA THR A 46 22.57 -7.38 16.97
C THR A 46 21.88 -8.71 17.35
N VAL A 47 22.13 -9.23 18.55
CA VAL A 47 21.46 -10.45 19.07
C VAL A 47 19.98 -10.18 19.35
N SER A 48 19.61 -9.02 19.92
CA SER A 48 18.22 -8.64 20.14
C SER A 48 17.43 -8.50 18.84
N VAL A 49 18.03 -7.95 17.78
CA VAL A 49 17.42 -7.86 16.44
C VAL A 49 17.23 -9.26 15.81
N LEU A 50 18.12 -10.22 16.11
CA LEU A 50 17.98 -11.60 15.67
C LEU A 50 16.98 -12.41 16.51
N SER A 51 16.79 -12.07 17.79
CA SER A 51 15.86 -12.74 18.70
C SER A 51 14.43 -12.17 18.64
N ALA A 52 14.24 -10.95 18.16
CA ALA A 52 12.93 -10.31 18.02
C ALA A 52 12.15 -10.74 16.75
N GLY A 53 12.34 -11.99 16.34
CA GLY A 53 11.68 -12.61 15.19
C GLY A 53 11.10 -13.97 15.56
N SER A 54 10.32 -14.04 16.62
CA SER A 54 9.29 -15.09 16.82
C SER A 54 8.41 -14.70 17.99
N THR A 55 7.41 -13.88 17.73
CA THR A 55 6.22 -13.85 18.60
C THR A 55 5.49 -15.15 18.30
N THR A 56 5.67 -16.14 19.17
CA THR A 56 4.82 -17.33 19.23
C THR A 56 3.41 -16.87 19.61
N VAL A 57 2.61 -16.57 18.60
CA VAL A 57 1.15 -16.61 18.70
C VAL A 57 0.79 -18.09 18.74
N THR A 58 0.27 -18.53 19.88
CA THR A 58 -0.49 -19.78 19.99
C THR A 58 -1.69 -19.70 19.05
N LYS A 59 -1.65 -20.41 17.91
CA LYS A 59 -2.81 -20.71 17.07
C LYS A 59 -2.95 -22.22 16.99
N GLU A 60 -3.62 -22.79 17.99
CA GLU A 60 -4.42 -24.01 17.83
C GLU A 60 -5.86 -23.56 17.60
N ALA A 61 -6.23 -23.44 16.33
CA ALA A 61 -7.59 -23.56 15.81
C ALA A 61 -7.45 -23.47 14.27
N GLU A 62 -8.02 -24.48 13.62
CA GLU A 62 -8.17 -24.69 12.18
C GLU A 62 -8.46 -23.39 11.43
N ASP A 63 -7.78 -23.11 10.32
CA ASP A 63 -8.26 -22.25 9.22
C ASP A 63 -7.42 -22.56 7.97
N GLU A 64 -8.02 -23.28 7.03
CA GLU A 64 -7.53 -23.44 5.68
C GLU A 64 -7.76 -22.12 4.92
N ASP A 65 -6.83 -21.18 4.96
CA ASP A 65 -6.91 -19.94 4.16
C ASP A 65 -5.51 -19.31 3.95
N GLU A 66 -4.54 -20.11 3.52
CA GLU A 66 -3.36 -19.52 2.87
C GLU A 66 -3.75 -19.24 1.41
N PRO A 67 -3.89 -17.96 0.98
CA PRO A 67 -4.37 -17.65 -0.35
C PRO A 67 -3.40 -18.22 -1.38
N ASP A 68 -3.91 -19.12 -2.21
CA ASP A 68 -3.17 -19.71 -3.31
C ASP A 68 -2.59 -18.59 -4.19
N PRO A 69 -1.25 -18.44 -4.28
CA PRO A 69 -0.61 -17.34 -5.02
C PRO A 69 -0.87 -17.42 -6.53
N THR A 70 -1.49 -18.51 -7.01
CA THR A 70 -1.89 -18.69 -8.41
C THR A 70 -3.35 -18.33 -8.68
N GLN A 71 -4.18 -18.14 -7.65
CA GLN A 71 -5.54 -17.67 -7.82
C GLN A 71 -5.58 -16.14 -7.87
N PRO A 72 -6.21 -15.54 -8.89
CA PRO A 72 -6.40 -14.10 -8.91
C PRO A 72 -7.31 -13.71 -7.74
N PHE A 73 -6.78 -12.90 -6.82
CA PHE A 73 -7.57 -12.29 -5.78
C PHE A 73 -8.62 -11.37 -6.45
N LYS A 74 -9.90 -11.68 -6.24
CA LYS A 74 -10.98 -10.81 -6.73
C LYS A 74 -11.07 -9.62 -5.78
N ILE A 75 -10.66 -8.45 -6.25
CA ILE A 75 -10.94 -7.20 -5.54
C ILE A 75 -12.44 -6.94 -5.67
N GLU A 76 -13.13 -6.81 -4.56
CA GLU A 76 -14.52 -6.41 -4.58
C GLU A 76 -14.65 -4.95 -5.02
N VAL A 77 -15.46 -4.71 -6.06
CA VAL A 77 -15.84 -3.34 -6.43
C VAL A 77 -16.70 -2.70 -5.34
N GLU A 78 -16.30 -1.50 -4.92
CA GLU A 78 -17.00 -0.65 -3.95
C GLU A 78 -17.90 0.38 -4.65
N ASP A 79 -18.65 1.15 -3.88
CA ASP A 79 -19.50 2.26 -4.35
C ASP A 79 -18.69 3.49 -4.81
N SER A 80 -17.36 3.42 -4.80
CA SER A 80 -16.49 4.45 -5.34
C SER A 80 -15.25 3.91 -6.02
N ILE A 81 -14.72 4.68 -6.97
CA ILE A 81 -13.46 4.41 -7.67
C ILE A 81 -12.59 5.66 -7.71
N ASP A 82 -11.29 5.49 -7.41
CA ASP A 82 -10.30 6.54 -7.54
C ASP A 82 -9.58 6.47 -8.90
N LEU A 83 -9.89 7.44 -9.75
CA LEU A 83 -9.36 7.56 -11.10
C LEU A 83 -7.94 8.18 -11.13
N HIS A 84 -7.42 8.66 -9.99
CA HIS A 84 -6.07 9.22 -9.90
C HIS A 84 -4.96 8.21 -10.21
N SER A 85 -5.25 6.92 -10.04
CA SER A 85 -4.31 5.81 -10.17
C SER A 85 -4.20 5.33 -11.61
N PHE A 86 -5.07 5.81 -12.49
CA PHE A 86 -5.16 5.36 -13.87
C PHE A 86 -4.59 6.41 -14.83
N PRO A 87 -3.85 5.98 -15.87
CA PRO A 87 -3.44 6.87 -16.94
C PRO A 87 -4.66 7.53 -17.62
N PRO A 88 -4.62 8.82 -17.97
CA PRO A 88 -5.79 9.52 -18.53
C PRO A 88 -6.40 8.90 -19.80
N ARG A 89 -5.58 8.18 -20.58
CA ARG A 89 -6.02 7.45 -21.78
C ARG A 89 -6.85 6.21 -21.47
N ASP A 90 -6.66 5.63 -20.29
CA ASP A 90 -7.30 4.37 -19.87
C ASP A 90 -8.58 4.65 -19.06
N VAL A 91 -8.75 5.89 -18.57
CA VAL A 91 -9.95 6.34 -17.83
C VAL A 91 -11.28 5.98 -18.52
N PRO A 92 -11.47 6.15 -19.85
CA PRO A 92 -12.72 5.76 -20.49
C PRO A 92 -13.08 4.28 -20.26
N ASP A 93 -12.12 3.39 -20.50
CA ASP A 93 -12.33 1.94 -20.40
C ASP A 93 -12.52 1.52 -18.93
N VAL A 94 -11.78 2.15 -18.01
CA VAL A 94 -11.93 1.93 -16.56
C VAL A 94 -13.31 2.35 -16.06
N VAL A 95 -13.81 3.50 -16.50
CA VAL A 95 -15.12 4.00 -16.11
C VAL A 95 -16.23 3.09 -16.64
N ASP A 96 -16.12 2.65 -17.90
CA ASP A 96 -17.08 1.72 -18.53
C ASP A 96 -17.18 0.41 -17.74
N ALA A 97 -16.04 -0.27 -17.54
CA ALA A 97 -15.98 -1.53 -16.79
C ALA A 97 -16.45 -1.39 -15.33
N TYR A 98 -16.10 -0.28 -14.68
CA TYR A 98 -16.54 -0.01 -13.31
C TYR A 98 -18.07 0.17 -13.22
N LEU A 99 -18.69 0.88 -14.17
CA LEU A 99 -20.14 1.10 -14.17
C LEU A 99 -20.93 -0.18 -14.44
N GLU A 100 -20.42 -1.06 -15.30
CA GLU A 100 -21.00 -2.39 -15.54
C GLU A 100 -21.01 -3.23 -14.26
N GLU A 101 -19.85 -3.35 -13.61
CA GLU A 101 -19.71 -4.11 -12.37
C GLU A 101 -20.50 -3.47 -11.22
N ALA A 102 -20.59 -2.14 -11.17
CA ALA A 102 -21.39 -1.46 -10.17
C ALA A 102 -22.90 -1.74 -10.32
N VAL A 103 -23.40 -1.78 -11.56
CA VAL A 103 -24.77 -2.23 -11.84
C VAL A 103 -24.94 -3.71 -11.52
N GLU A 104 -23.92 -4.54 -11.75
CA GLU A 104 -23.93 -5.96 -11.38
C GLU A 104 -24.12 -6.19 -9.89
N LYS A 105 -23.44 -5.39 -9.08
CA LYS A 105 -23.57 -5.39 -7.64
C LYS A 105 -24.84 -4.72 -7.12
N GLY A 106 -25.64 -4.12 -8.01
CA GLY A 106 -26.90 -3.47 -7.65
C GLY A 106 -26.71 -2.11 -6.97
N PHE A 107 -25.57 -1.44 -7.16
CA PHE A 107 -25.43 -0.07 -6.71
C PHE A 107 -26.41 0.84 -7.48
N SER A 108 -27.09 1.72 -6.76
CA SER A 108 -27.96 2.75 -7.33
C SER A 108 -27.23 4.09 -7.54
N GLU A 109 -26.15 4.31 -6.81
CA GLU A 109 -25.29 5.48 -6.84
C GLU A 109 -23.84 5.04 -6.69
N VAL A 110 -22.94 5.66 -7.48
CA VAL A 110 -21.50 5.49 -7.33
C VAL A 110 -20.77 6.83 -7.40
N ARG A 111 -19.55 6.87 -6.87
CA ARG A 111 -18.70 8.06 -6.87
C ARG A 111 -17.39 7.84 -7.61
N LEU A 112 -17.14 8.67 -8.61
CA LEU A 112 -15.94 8.66 -9.43
C LEU A 112 -15.02 9.80 -9.00
N ILE A 113 -13.92 9.48 -8.33
CA ILE A 113 -12.96 10.46 -7.79
C ILE A 113 -11.90 10.71 -8.86
N HIS A 114 -11.89 11.91 -9.45
CA HIS A 114 -10.97 12.28 -10.55
C HIS A 114 -10.00 13.39 -10.16
N GLY A 115 -10.01 13.79 -8.89
CA GLY A 115 -9.25 14.93 -8.39
C GLY A 115 -9.79 16.27 -8.88
N ARG A 116 -9.32 17.34 -8.23
CA ARG A 116 -9.73 18.73 -8.55
C ARG A 116 -9.04 19.24 -9.81
N GLY A 117 -7.70 19.20 -9.83
CA GLY A 117 -6.89 19.66 -10.96
C GLY A 117 -7.34 21.03 -11.51
N ILE A 118 -7.25 21.19 -12.83
CA ILE A 118 -7.84 22.33 -13.57
C ILE A 118 -9.19 21.97 -14.23
N GLY A 119 -9.79 20.82 -13.89
CA GLY A 119 -11.09 20.37 -14.42
C GLY A 119 -11.05 19.45 -15.64
N VAL A 120 -9.90 19.21 -16.29
CA VAL A 120 -9.83 18.37 -17.52
C VAL A 120 -10.36 16.94 -17.30
N GLN A 121 -9.98 16.29 -16.19
CA GLN A 121 -10.44 14.92 -15.92
C GLN A 121 -11.92 14.90 -15.49
N ARG A 122 -12.37 15.91 -14.73
CA ARG A 122 -13.80 16.13 -14.41
C ARG A 122 -14.64 16.19 -15.68
N ASP A 123 -14.26 17.06 -16.62
CA ASP A 123 -15.02 17.24 -17.87
C ASP A 123 -15.01 15.97 -18.70
N ARG A 124 -13.89 15.23 -18.74
CA ARG A 124 -13.81 13.92 -19.41
C ARG A 124 -14.78 12.92 -18.78
N VAL A 125 -14.76 12.77 -17.46
CA VAL A 125 -15.64 11.85 -16.72
C VAL A 125 -17.10 12.21 -16.95
N GLN A 126 -17.49 13.48 -16.78
CA GLN A 126 -18.87 13.93 -16.98
C GLN A 126 -19.34 13.74 -18.44
N ASN A 127 -18.46 13.96 -19.42
CA ASN A 127 -18.76 13.67 -20.82
C ASN A 127 -19.00 12.18 -21.10
N LEU A 128 -18.26 11.29 -20.45
CA LEU A 128 -18.48 9.85 -20.54
C LEU A 128 -19.84 9.49 -19.93
N LEU A 129 -20.10 9.94 -18.70
CA LEU A 129 -21.34 9.67 -17.97
C LEU A 129 -22.58 10.18 -18.71
N ALA A 130 -22.50 11.35 -19.35
CA ALA A 130 -23.60 11.92 -20.13
C ALA A 130 -24.04 11.07 -21.33
N ARG A 131 -23.17 10.19 -21.83
CA ARG A 131 -23.44 9.31 -22.98
C ARG A 131 -23.63 7.85 -22.57
N HIS A 132 -23.40 7.52 -21.30
CA HIS A 132 -23.36 6.14 -20.83
C HIS A 132 -24.77 5.59 -20.64
N SER A 133 -25.06 4.42 -21.24
CA SER A 133 -26.40 3.82 -21.24
C SER A 133 -26.87 3.42 -19.85
N LEU A 134 -25.96 3.03 -18.95
CA LEU A 134 -26.25 2.64 -17.57
C LEU A 134 -26.47 3.81 -16.60
N VAL A 135 -26.17 5.05 -17.00
CA VAL A 135 -26.29 6.24 -16.13
C VAL A 135 -27.62 6.94 -16.37
N SER A 136 -28.33 7.28 -15.30
CA SER A 136 -29.59 8.03 -15.34
C SER A 136 -29.40 9.53 -15.08
N GLY A 137 -28.35 9.90 -14.36
CA GLY A 137 -27.96 11.28 -14.08
C GLY A 137 -26.65 11.35 -13.31
N PHE A 138 -26.06 12.54 -13.20
CA PHE A 138 -24.84 12.76 -12.43
C PHE A 138 -24.71 14.22 -11.99
N HIS A 139 -23.92 14.47 -10.96
CA HIS A 139 -23.56 15.82 -10.50
C HIS A 139 -22.20 15.81 -9.79
N ASP A 140 -21.60 16.99 -9.59
CA ASP A 140 -20.43 17.12 -8.73
C ASP A 140 -20.76 16.64 -7.31
N ALA A 141 -19.86 15.89 -6.68
CA ALA A 141 -20.08 15.41 -5.31
C ALA A 141 -20.29 16.58 -4.34
N PRO A 142 -21.00 16.38 -3.22
CA PRO A 142 -21.11 17.42 -2.21
C PRO A 142 -19.74 17.74 -1.58
N PRO A 143 -19.54 18.94 -1.00
CA PRO A 143 -18.23 19.41 -0.54
C PRO A 143 -17.51 18.45 0.43
N ASP A 144 -18.26 17.76 1.28
CA ASP A 144 -17.80 16.76 2.25
C ASP A 144 -17.42 15.42 1.63
N ARG A 145 -17.90 15.10 0.41
CA ARG A 145 -17.58 13.87 -0.34
C ARG A 145 -16.62 14.09 -1.51
N GLY A 146 -15.99 15.25 -1.60
CA GLY A 146 -14.96 15.56 -2.60
C GLY A 146 -15.23 16.80 -3.46
N GLY A 147 -16.44 17.38 -3.37
CA GLY A 147 -16.81 18.54 -4.18
C GLY A 147 -16.66 18.27 -5.68
N TRP A 148 -16.28 19.31 -6.43
CA TRP A 148 -15.90 19.22 -7.84
C TRP A 148 -14.67 18.32 -8.14
N GLY A 149 -14.04 17.74 -7.12
CA GLY A 149 -12.98 16.73 -7.31
C GLY A 149 -13.50 15.31 -7.51
N ALA A 150 -14.81 15.10 -7.40
CA ALA A 150 -15.47 13.84 -7.66
C ALA A 150 -16.84 14.06 -8.31
N THR A 151 -17.29 13.09 -9.09
CA THR A 151 -18.63 13.09 -9.69
C THR A 151 -19.44 11.94 -9.09
N VAL A 152 -20.65 12.23 -8.63
CA VAL A 152 -21.65 11.23 -8.20
C VAL A 152 -22.50 10.89 -9.42
N ALA A 153 -22.63 9.60 -9.73
CA ALA A 153 -23.43 9.09 -10.84
C ALA A 153 -24.54 8.17 -10.33
N TYR A 154 -25.76 8.41 -10.80
CA TYR A 154 -26.93 7.57 -10.54
C TYR A 154 -27.05 6.49 -11.60
N LEU A 155 -27.16 5.25 -11.18
CA LEU A 155 -27.20 4.08 -12.05
C LEU A 155 -28.65 3.67 -12.32
N LYS A 156 -28.90 3.14 -13.52
CA LYS A 156 -30.18 2.52 -13.86
C LYS A 156 -30.23 1.14 -13.22
N PRO A 157 -31.37 0.75 -12.62
CA PRO A 157 -31.53 -0.61 -12.13
C PRO A 157 -31.33 -1.60 -13.28
N ARG A 158 -30.63 -2.70 -13.01
CA ARG A 158 -30.63 -3.85 -13.91
C ARG A 158 -32.09 -4.31 -14.04
N PRO A 159 -32.62 -4.51 -15.26
CA PRO A 159 -33.90 -5.17 -15.42
C PRO A 159 -33.79 -6.56 -14.78
N THR A 160 -34.46 -6.74 -13.64
CA THR A 160 -34.60 -8.06 -13.02
C THR A 160 -35.39 -8.91 -13.99
N ASN A 161 -34.72 -9.86 -14.64
CA ASN A 161 -35.41 -10.96 -15.31
C ASN A 161 -36.05 -11.80 -14.21
N SER A 162 -37.29 -11.47 -13.85
CA SER A 162 -38.13 -12.31 -13.01
C SER A 162 -38.44 -13.58 -13.80
N HIS A 163 -37.52 -14.54 -13.75
CA HIS A 163 -37.81 -15.91 -14.15
C HIS A 163 -38.61 -16.56 -13.02
N GLU A 164 -39.84 -16.87 -13.39
CA GLU A 164 -40.90 -17.65 -12.75
C GLU A 164 -40.45 -19.03 -12.27
#